data_AF-A0A544U8P3-F1
#
_entry.id   AF-A0A544U8P3-F1
#
_cell.length_a   1.000
_cell.length_b   1.000
_cell.length_c   1.000
_cell.angle_alpha   90.00
_cell.angle_beta   90.00
_cell.angle_gamma   90.00
#
_symmetry.space_group_name_H-M   'P 1'
#
loop_
_entity.id
_entity.type
_entity.pdbx_description
1 polymer ?
#
loop_
_entity_poly.entity_id
_entity_poly.type
_entity_poly.pdbx_seq_one_letter_code
_entity_poly.pdbx_strand_id
1 'polypeptide(L)'
;MKKKLIFSAALVLSLGLAGCGTDSSNDASNKDEQKPVSAEAEKTNADEKTKVKDEAKAKEESVPREYKSALKKAEQYAKTMQMSKAGIYDQLTSEHGENFPVEAAKYAIDNLVFDWKENALKKAKSYAEMMSMSDSAIYDQLISEHGEKFTPEEAKYAVDNLK
;
A
#
# COMPACT_ATOMS: atom_id res chain seq x y z
N MET A 1 8.17 -27.90 -21.82
CA MET A 1 8.42 -29.12 -21.02
C MET A 1 7.98 -28.85 -19.59
N LYS A 2 6.95 -29.55 -19.10
CA LYS A 2 6.33 -29.31 -17.79
C LYS A 2 6.97 -30.25 -16.76
N LYS A 3 7.67 -29.71 -15.76
CA LYS A 3 8.13 -30.50 -14.60
C LYS A 3 7.33 -30.07 -13.37
N LYS A 4 6.45 -30.96 -12.92
CA LYS A 4 5.75 -30.87 -11.63
C LYS A 4 6.62 -31.55 -10.58
N LEU A 5 6.86 -30.88 -9.45
CA LEU A 5 7.42 -31.50 -8.26
C LEU A 5 6.43 -31.33 -7.12
N ILE A 6 5.95 -32.48 -6.64
CA ILE A 6 5.07 -32.66 -5.48
C ILE A 6 5.99 -33.11 -4.35
N PHE A 7 5.96 -32.42 -3.20
CA PHE A 7 6.48 -32.99 -1.96
C PHE A 7 5.47 -32.81 -0.84
N SER A 8 5.10 -33.97 -0.29
CA SER A 8 4.12 -34.19 0.77
C SER A 8 4.67 -33.82 2.15
N ALA A 9 3.75 -33.30 2.97
CA ALA A 9 3.55 -33.43 4.42
C ALA A 9 4.65 -34.03 5.32
N ALA A 10 4.94 -33.34 6.43
CA ALA A 10 5.02 -33.95 7.76
C ALA A 10 4.90 -32.90 8.91
N LEU A 11 3.78 -33.01 9.62
CA LEU A 11 3.52 -32.86 11.07
C LEU A 11 4.74 -32.70 12.00
N VAL A 12 4.74 -31.68 12.88
CA VAL A 12 5.19 -31.82 14.28
C VAL A 12 4.33 -30.97 15.22
N LEU A 13 3.72 -31.67 16.19
CA LEU A 13 2.99 -31.20 17.36
C LEU A 13 3.98 -31.00 18.52
N SER A 14 3.92 -29.91 19.29
CA SER A 14 4.51 -29.87 20.65
C SER A 14 3.83 -28.81 21.51
N LEU A 15 3.27 -29.28 22.63
CA LEU A 15 2.68 -28.54 23.75
C LEU A 15 3.74 -28.19 24.82
N GLY A 16 3.42 -27.19 25.65
CA GLY A 16 3.98 -26.94 26.99
C GLY A 16 4.77 -25.63 27.08
N LEU A 17 4.76 -24.82 28.16
CA LEU A 17 4.29 -25.01 29.54
C LEU A 17 4.38 -23.65 30.28
N ALA A 18 3.54 -23.47 31.30
CA ALA A 18 3.72 -22.67 32.53
C ALA A 18 3.83 -21.13 32.48
N GLY A 19 2.94 -20.48 33.23
CA GLY A 19 3.06 -19.09 33.67
C GLY A 19 1.89 -18.69 34.58
N CYS A 20 1.92 -19.15 35.85
CA CYS A 20 1.04 -18.71 36.92
C CYS A 20 1.41 -17.28 37.33
N GLY A 21 0.42 -16.40 37.46
CA GLY A 21 0.58 -15.05 38.00
C GLY A 21 -0.74 -14.56 38.57
N THR A 22 -0.98 -14.88 39.83
CA THR A 22 -1.99 -14.23 40.68
C THR A 22 -1.32 -13.08 41.42
N ASP A 23 -1.82 -11.85 41.26
CA ASP A 23 -2.07 -11.02 42.43
C ASP A 23 -3.25 -10.08 42.16
N SER A 24 -4.16 -10.04 43.12
CA SER A 24 -5.37 -9.24 43.15
C SER A 24 -5.05 -7.96 43.90
N SER A 25 -5.43 -6.81 43.34
CA SER A 25 -5.73 -5.64 44.16
C SER A 25 -6.91 -4.90 43.55
N ASN A 26 -7.96 -4.92 44.36
CA ASN A 26 -9.29 -4.39 44.22
C ASN A 26 -9.26 -2.87 44.46
N ASP A 27 -9.93 -2.07 43.63
CA ASP A 27 -10.63 -0.88 44.12
C ASP A 27 -11.77 -0.49 43.18
N ALA A 28 -12.90 -0.13 43.79
CA ALA A 28 -14.19 0.09 43.17
C ALA A 28 -14.60 1.56 43.33
N SER A 29 -15.18 2.17 42.28
CA SER A 29 -16.42 2.98 42.38
C SER A 29 -16.76 3.74 41.09
N ASN A 30 -17.84 3.29 40.45
CA ASN A 30 -19.07 4.03 40.13
C ASN A 30 -19.09 5.50 39.59
N LYS A 31 -19.67 5.61 38.38
CA LYS A 31 -20.96 6.30 38.03
C LYS A 31 -21.00 7.74 37.45
N ASP A 32 -21.83 7.82 36.39
CA ASP A 32 -22.65 8.92 35.83
C ASP A 32 -22.09 10.00 34.86
N GLU A 33 -22.50 9.83 33.59
CA GLU A 33 -23.36 10.70 32.74
C GLU A 33 -23.14 12.23 32.52
N GLN A 34 -23.21 12.56 31.20
CA GLN A 34 -23.85 13.72 30.51
C GLN A 34 -23.03 14.91 29.91
N LYS A 35 -23.12 14.97 28.55
CA LYS A 35 -23.16 16.05 27.50
C LYS A 35 -23.58 17.48 27.95
N PRO A 36 -23.63 18.57 27.10
CA PRO A 36 -23.19 18.81 25.69
C PRO A 36 -22.54 20.21 25.35
N VAL A 37 -22.03 20.31 24.09
CA VAL A 37 -22.10 21.43 23.09
C VAL A 37 -21.34 22.77 23.32
N SER A 38 -20.50 23.13 22.34
CA SER A 38 -20.60 24.43 21.65
C SER A 38 -19.96 24.35 20.25
N ALA A 39 -20.70 24.82 19.26
CA ALA A 39 -20.35 24.89 17.85
C ALA A 39 -20.76 26.26 17.33
N GLU A 40 -19.84 27.01 16.72
CA GLU A 40 -20.25 28.08 15.81
C GLU A 40 -19.13 28.48 14.83
N ALA A 41 -19.57 28.86 13.63
CA ALA A 41 -18.87 29.54 12.53
C ALA A 41 -17.99 28.71 11.57
N GLU A 42 -18.62 28.17 10.52
CA GLU A 42 -18.18 28.36 9.12
C GLU A 42 -19.30 27.91 8.16
N LYS A 43 -20.15 28.85 7.74
CA LYS A 43 -21.15 28.67 6.68
C LYS A 43 -20.87 29.64 5.55
N THR A 44 -20.04 29.25 4.58
CA THR A 44 -19.96 29.88 3.24
C THR A 44 -19.40 28.96 2.14
N ASN A 45 -19.36 27.63 2.29
CA ASN A 45 -18.76 26.72 1.27
C ASN A 45 -19.59 25.47 0.92
N ALA A 46 -20.89 25.44 1.26
CA ALA A 46 -21.70 24.22 1.13
C ALA A 46 -22.29 23.99 -0.27
N ASP A 47 -22.48 25.03 -1.09
CA ASP A 47 -23.16 24.90 -2.38
C ASP A 47 -22.23 24.36 -3.49
N GLU A 48 -20.97 24.78 -3.50
CA GLU A 48 -19.98 24.30 -4.49
C GLU A 48 -19.50 22.87 -4.20
N LYS A 49 -19.38 22.51 -2.92
CA LYS A 49 -18.94 21.17 -2.48
C LYS A 49 -19.98 20.07 -2.77
N THR A 50 -21.26 20.42 -2.86
CA THR A 50 -22.34 19.46 -3.13
C THR A 50 -22.41 19.15 -4.63
N LYS A 51 -22.29 20.17 -5.49
CA LYS A 51 -22.27 19.99 -6.95
C LYS A 51 -21.05 19.23 -7.46
N VAL A 52 -19.86 19.49 -6.89
CA VAL A 52 -18.62 18.77 -7.24
C VAL A 52 -18.66 17.31 -6.78
N LYS A 53 -19.32 17.01 -5.65
CA LYS A 53 -19.44 15.65 -5.11
C LYS A 53 -20.46 14.81 -5.90
N ASP A 54 -21.56 15.41 -6.35
CA ASP A 54 -22.56 14.73 -7.18
C ASP A 54 -22.06 14.50 -8.62
N GLU A 55 -21.29 15.43 -9.19
CA GLU A 55 -20.63 15.24 -10.49
C GLU A 55 -19.47 14.25 -10.45
N ALA A 56 -18.68 14.22 -9.37
CA ALA A 56 -17.61 13.22 -9.17
C ALA A 56 -18.17 11.81 -9.03
N LYS A 57 -19.30 11.65 -8.31
CA LYS A 57 -19.99 10.38 -8.15
C LYS A 57 -20.63 9.89 -9.45
N ALA A 58 -21.25 10.79 -10.23
CA ALA A 58 -21.77 10.45 -11.55
C ALA A 58 -20.65 10.07 -12.55
N LYS A 59 -19.49 10.72 -12.46
CA LYS A 59 -18.30 10.32 -13.24
C LYS A 59 -17.79 8.94 -12.83
N GLU A 60 -17.70 8.62 -11.54
CA GLU A 60 -17.28 7.28 -11.07
C GLU A 60 -18.19 6.14 -11.57
N GLU A 61 -19.50 6.37 -11.63
CA GLU A 61 -20.45 5.37 -12.15
C GLU A 61 -20.25 5.11 -13.65
N SER A 62 -19.84 6.14 -14.42
CA SER A 62 -19.51 6.02 -15.84
C SER A 62 -18.16 5.35 -16.14
N VAL A 63 -17.28 5.21 -15.14
CA VAL A 63 -15.96 4.58 -15.32
C VAL A 63 -16.14 3.09 -15.66
N PRO A 64 -15.51 2.57 -16.74
CA PRO A 64 -15.58 1.15 -17.08
C PRO A 64 -15.10 0.22 -15.96
N ARG A 65 -15.65 -1.00 -15.90
CA ARG A 65 -15.29 -2.03 -14.90
C ARG A 65 -13.78 -2.26 -14.81
N GLU A 66 -13.08 -2.33 -15.94
CA GLU A 66 -11.64 -2.65 -15.98
C GLU A 66 -10.79 -1.51 -15.44
N TYR A 67 -11.22 -0.27 -15.58
CA TYR A 67 -10.52 0.91 -15.07
C TYR A 67 -10.57 0.92 -13.54
N LYS A 68 -11.75 0.64 -12.97
CA LYS A 68 -11.93 0.47 -11.52
C LYS A 68 -11.11 -0.71 -10.98
N SER A 69 -11.05 -1.80 -11.73
CA SER A 69 -10.30 -3.00 -11.36
C SER A 69 -8.78 -2.76 -11.41
N ALA A 70 -8.29 -2.09 -12.46
CA ALA A 70 -6.90 -1.69 -12.59
C ALA A 70 -6.47 -0.74 -11.46
N LEU A 71 -7.30 0.26 -11.12
CA LEU A 71 -7.03 1.18 -10.00
C LEU A 71 -6.90 0.41 -8.68
N LYS A 72 -7.85 -0.48 -8.37
CA LYS A 72 -7.79 -1.30 -7.15
C LYS A 72 -6.55 -2.19 -7.11
N LYS A 73 -6.14 -2.77 -8.25
CA LYS A 73 -4.91 -3.56 -8.35
C LYS A 73 -3.67 -2.71 -8.16
N ALA A 74 -3.63 -1.51 -8.74
CA ALA A 74 -2.57 -0.54 -8.58
C ALA A 74 -2.38 -0.16 -7.10
N GLU A 75 -3.48 0.13 -6.39
CA GLU A 75 -3.47 0.38 -4.94
C GLU A 75 -2.93 -0.81 -4.15
N GLN A 76 -3.34 -2.03 -4.50
CA GLN A 76 -2.84 -3.25 -3.86
C GLN A 76 -1.33 -3.39 -4.05
N TYR A 77 -0.82 -3.25 -5.27
CA TYR A 77 0.61 -3.34 -5.56
C TYR A 77 1.41 -2.25 -4.85
N ALA A 78 0.94 -1.01 -4.85
CA ALA A 78 1.58 0.09 -4.12
C ALA A 78 1.63 -0.19 -2.62
N LYS A 79 0.54 -0.70 -2.03
CA LYS A 79 0.43 -0.91 -0.59
C LYS A 79 1.17 -2.13 -0.08
N THR A 80 1.02 -3.27 -0.74
CA THR A 80 1.51 -4.56 -0.23
C THR A 80 2.87 -4.94 -0.77
N MET A 81 3.19 -4.53 -2.01
CA MET A 81 4.46 -4.84 -2.66
C MET A 81 5.41 -3.65 -2.74
N GLN A 82 4.96 -2.46 -2.32
CA GLN A 82 5.75 -1.22 -2.32
C GLN A 82 6.41 -0.95 -3.68
N MET A 83 5.70 -1.27 -4.76
CA MET A 83 6.21 -1.07 -6.12
C MET A 83 6.26 0.42 -6.47
N SER A 84 7.13 0.76 -7.42
CA SER A 84 7.17 2.09 -8.04
C SER A 84 5.95 2.32 -8.94
N LYS A 85 5.69 3.59 -9.26
CA LYS A 85 4.64 3.98 -10.20
C LYS A 85 4.81 3.30 -11.58
N ALA A 86 6.04 3.28 -12.10
CA ALA A 86 6.36 2.65 -13.38
C ALA A 86 6.23 1.12 -13.32
N GLY A 87 6.74 0.49 -12.26
CA GLY A 87 6.63 -0.97 -12.07
C GLY A 87 5.18 -1.43 -11.98
N ILE A 88 4.30 -0.65 -11.33
CA ILE A 88 2.87 -0.97 -11.29
C ILE A 88 2.25 -0.88 -12.68
N TYR A 89 2.57 0.15 -13.47
CA TYR A 89 2.07 0.27 -14.84
C TYR A 89 2.46 -0.96 -15.70
N ASP A 90 3.72 -1.37 -15.62
CA ASP A 90 4.22 -2.55 -16.33
C ASP A 90 3.49 -3.81 -15.88
N GLN A 91 3.27 -3.98 -14.57
CA GLN A 91 2.55 -5.14 -14.03
C GLN A 91 1.08 -5.18 -14.45
N LEU A 92 0.42 -4.03 -14.53
CA LEU A 92 -0.97 -3.93 -14.97
C LEU A 92 -1.12 -4.27 -16.46
N THR A 93 -0.14 -3.89 -17.30
CA THR A 93 -0.20 -4.06 -18.76
C THR A 93 0.46 -5.35 -19.27
N SER A 94 1.30 -5.99 -18.46
CA SER A 94 1.99 -7.23 -18.83
C SER A 94 1.02 -8.36 -19.16
N GLU A 95 1.25 -9.04 -20.29
CA GLU A 95 0.53 -10.27 -20.69
C GLU A 95 0.67 -11.42 -19.67
N HIS A 96 1.72 -11.39 -18.86
CA HIS A 96 1.97 -12.36 -17.78
C HIS A 96 1.58 -11.82 -16.39
N GLY A 97 1.15 -10.57 -16.30
CA GLY A 97 0.67 -9.92 -15.09
C GLY A 97 -0.86 -9.89 -15.05
N GLU A 98 -1.43 -8.69 -15.02
CA GLU A 98 -2.88 -8.51 -15.02
C GLU A 98 -3.49 -8.40 -16.43
N ASN A 99 -2.68 -8.06 -17.44
CA ASN A 99 -3.09 -7.91 -18.83
C ASN A 99 -4.32 -7.00 -19.02
N PHE A 100 -4.40 -5.90 -18.24
CA PHE A 100 -5.42 -4.88 -18.45
C PHE A 100 -5.16 -4.11 -19.75
N PRO A 101 -6.21 -3.57 -20.41
CA PRO A 101 -6.02 -2.62 -21.49
C PRO A 101 -5.15 -1.44 -21.05
N VAL A 102 -4.29 -0.97 -21.94
CA VAL A 102 -3.38 0.17 -21.69
C VAL A 102 -4.11 1.36 -21.07
N GLU A 103 -5.31 1.67 -21.57
CA GLU A 103 -6.06 2.84 -21.09
C GLU A 103 -6.64 2.67 -19.68
N ALA A 104 -6.94 1.43 -19.27
CA ALA A 104 -7.33 1.13 -17.90
C ALA A 104 -6.14 1.24 -16.95
N ALA A 105 -4.96 0.78 -17.36
CA ALA A 105 -3.72 0.92 -16.58
C ALA A 105 -3.29 2.39 -16.47
N LYS A 106 -3.36 3.16 -17.56
CA LYS A 106 -3.10 4.60 -17.56
C LYS A 106 -4.06 5.32 -16.62
N TYR A 107 -5.36 5.03 -16.72
CA TYR A 107 -6.34 5.56 -15.78
C TYR A 107 -5.99 5.23 -14.32
N ALA A 108 -5.62 3.98 -14.03
CA ALA A 108 -5.23 3.57 -12.69
C ALA A 108 -4.04 4.40 -12.17
N ILE A 109 -2.98 4.54 -12.96
CA ILE A 109 -1.76 5.27 -12.58
C ILE A 109 -1.97 6.78 -12.46
N ASP A 110 -2.85 7.35 -13.28
CA ASP A 110 -3.19 8.78 -13.22
C ASP A 110 -4.07 9.14 -12.01
N ASN A 111 -4.89 8.20 -11.54
CA ASN A 111 -5.81 8.40 -10.41
C ASN A 111 -5.26 7.84 -9.09
N LEU A 112 -4.15 7.10 -9.11
CA LEU A 112 -3.53 6.57 -7.91
C LEU A 112 -2.69 7.63 -7.20
N VAL A 113 -3.14 8.02 -6.01
CA VAL A 113 -2.41 8.91 -5.10
C VAL A 113 -1.69 8.07 -4.05
N PHE A 114 -0.36 8.08 -4.07
CA PHE A 114 0.47 7.32 -3.14
C PHE A 114 1.75 8.08 -2.81
N ASP A 115 2.35 7.78 -1.66
CA ASP A 115 3.70 8.25 -1.32
C ASP A 115 4.74 7.30 -1.90
N TRP A 116 5.24 7.66 -3.08
CA TRP A 116 6.22 6.84 -3.81
C TRP A 116 7.61 6.87 -3.17
N LYS A 117 7.96 7.95 -2.47
CA LYS A 117 9.20 8.07 -1.71
C LYS A 117 9.20 7.10 -0.52
N GLU A 118 8.08 6.97 0.15
CA GLU A 118 7.89 5.99 1.21
C GLU A 118 7.95 4.55 0.70
N ASN A 119 7.40 4.27 -0.49
CA ASN A 119 7.54 2.96 -1.13
C ASN A 119 9.01 2.64 -1.47
N ALA A 120 9.73 3.60 -2.05
CA ALA A 120 11.15 3.46 -2.35
C ALA A 120 11.95 3.19 -1.07
N LEU A 121 11.68 3.92 0.03
CA LEU A 121 12.32 3.71 1.33
C LEU A 121 12.06 2.31 1.89
N LYS A 122 10.83 1.80 1.79
CA LYS A 122 10.51 0.43 2.23
C LYS A 122 11.27 -0.62 1.41
N LYS A 123 11.38 -0.44 0.10
CA LYS A 123 12.17 -1.32 -0.78
C LYS A 123 13.67 -1.25 -0.45
N ALA A 124 14.19 -0.04 -0.24
CA ALA A 124 15.56 0.17 0.18
C ALA A 124 15.88 -0.57 1.49
N LYS A 125 15.03 -0.43 2.51
CA LYS A 125 15.16 -1.16 3.79
C LYS A 125 15.14 -2.67 3.58
N SER A 126 14.23 -3.16 2.76
CA SER A 126 14.13 -4.58 2.43
C SER A 126 15.42 -5.11 1.81
N TYR A 127 16.04 -4.37 0.88
CA TYR A 127 17.32 -4.73 0.28
C TYR A 127 18.48 -4.66 1.27
N ALA A 128 18.54 -3.63 2.11
CA ALA A 128 19.55 -3.50 3.15
C ALA A 128 19.47 -4.66 4.16
N GLU A 129 18.28 -4.95 4.68
CA GLU A 129 18.06 -5.92 5.75
C GLU A 129 18.16 -7.37 5.27
N MET A 130 17.55 -7.70 4.13
CA MET A 130 17.44 -9.10 3.68
C MET A 130 18.56 -9.52 2.74
N MET A 131 19.19 -8.56 2.04
CA MET A 131 20.24 -8.84 1.05
C MET A 131 21.58 -8.20 1.40
N SER A 132 21.66 -7.41 2.48
CA SER A 132 22.90 -6.75 2.93
C SER A 132 23.60 -5.96 1.81
N MET A 133 22.81 -5.36 0.92
CA MET A 133 23.32 -4.56 -0.19
C MET A 133 23.90 -3.23 0.32
N SER A 134 24.91 -2.70 -0.38
CA SER A 134 25.41 -1.35 -0.13
C SER A 134 24.43 -0.28 -0.61
N ASP A 135 24.50 0.92 -0.04
CA ASP A 135 23.69 2.08 -0.43
C ASP A 135 23.72 2.36 -1.93
N SER A 136 24.90 2.26 -2.56
CA SER A 136 25.05 2.45 -4.00
C SER A 136 24.34 1.36 -4.81
N ALA A 137 24.46 0.09 -4.38
CA ALA A 137 23.79 -1.02 -5.05
C ALA A 137 22.27 -0.95 -4.87
N ILE A 138 21.80 -0.48 -3.71
CA ILE A 138 20.38 -0.23 -3.46
C ILE A 138 19.87 0.89 -4.38
N TYR A 139 20.59 2.01 -4.47
CA TYR A 139 20.24 3.09 -5.37
C TYR A 139 20.10 2.59 -6.81
N ASP A 140 21.12 1.90 -7.33
CA ASP A 140 21.14 1.36 -8.69
C ASP A 140 19.99 0.37 -8.93
N GLN A 141 19.70 -0.48 -7.93
CA GLN A 141 18.60 -1.45 -8.01
C GLN A 141 17.23 -0.76 -8.03
N LEU A 142 17.05 0.30 -7.25
CA LEU A 142 15.79 1.05 -7.20
C LEU A 142 15.50 1.74 -8.53
N ILE A 143 16.50 2.31 -9.20
CA ILE A 143 16.30 3.02 -10.48
C ILE A 143 16.36 2.10 -11.71
N SER A 144 16.85 0.86 -11.56
CA SER A 144 17.09 -0.03 -12.69
C SER A 144 15.82 -0.30 -13.50
N GLU A 145 15.95 -0.21 -14.83
CA GLU A 145 14.92 -0.60 -15.82
C GLU A 145 14.54 -2.09 -15.76
N HIS A 146 15.35 -2.91 -15.10
CA HIS A 146 15.07 -4.32 -14.85
C HIS A 146 14.82 -4.62 -13.36
N GLY A 147 14.90 -3.59 -12.52
CA GLY A 147 14.67 -3.65 -11.08
C GLY A 147 13.34 -3.01 -10.71
N GLU A 148 13.40 -2.02 -9.81
CA GLU A 148 12.18 -1.44 -9.23
C GLU A 148 11.62 -0.25 -10.01
N LYS A 149 12.39 0.39 -10.91
CA LYS A 149 11.96 1.54 -11.73
C LYS A 149 11.42 2.74 -10.95
N PHE A 150 11.94 2.99 -9.76
CA PHE A 150 11.72 4.27 -9.08
C PHE A 150 12.42 5.40 -9.83
N THR A 151 11.92 6.62 -9.67
CA THR A 151 12.63 7.79 -10.17
C THR A 151 13.95 7.98 -9.39
N PRO A 152 14.96 8.63 -10.00
CA PRO A 152 16.19 8.98 -9.30
C PRO A 152 15.94 9.74 -7.99
N GLU A 153 14.96 10.63 -7.96
CA GLU A 153 14.62 11.42 -6.77
C GLU A 153 14.01 10.58 -5.64
N GLU A 154 13.16 9.60 -5.97
CA GLU A 154 12.59 8.65 -5.01
C GLU A 154 13.66 7.70 -4.47
N ALA A 155 14.51 7.16 -5.35
CA ALA A 155 15.63 6.30 -4.96
C ALA A 155 16.63 7.05 -4.09
N LYS A 156 16.98 8.29 -4.46
CA LYS A 156 17.88 9.12 -3.65
C LYS A 156 17.29 9.37 -2.26
N TYR A 157 16.01 9.77 -2.20
CA TYR A 157 15.32 9.94 -0.92
C TYR A 157 15.39 8.65 -0.08
N ALA A 158 15.12 7.50 -0.69
CA ALA A 158 15.13 6.22 0.01
C ALA A 158 16.49 5.92 0.66
N VAL A 159 17.57 6.08 -0.10
CA VAL A 159 18.93 5.79 0.38
C VAL A 159 19.41 6.81 1.41
N ASP A 160 19.12 8.10 1.22
CA ASP A 160 19.43 9.16 2.19
C ASP A 160 18.73 8.94 3.55
N ASN A 161 17.66 8.13 3.59
CA ASN A 161 16.85 7.87 4.77
C ASN A 161 16.99 6.43 5.31
N LEU A 162 17.94 5.65 4.80
CA LEU A 162 18.37 4.40 5.43
C LEU A 162 19.12 4.73 6.74
N LYS A 163 18.80 4.00 7.82
CA LYS A 163 19.38 4.20 9.16
C LYS A 163 19.96 2.89 9.67
#